data_AF-A0A7Y5L4V2-F1
#
_entry.id   AF-A0A7Y5L4V2-F1
#
_cell.length_a   1.000
_cell.length_b   1.000
_cell.length_c   1.000
_cell.angle_alpha   90.00
_cell.angle_beta   90.00
_cell.angle_gamma   90.00
#
_symmetry.space_group_name_H-M   'P 1'
#
loop_
_entity.id
_entity.type
_entity.pdbx_description
1 polymer ?
#
loop_
_entity_poly.entity_id
_entity_poly.type
_entity_poly.pdbx_seq_one_letter_code
_entity_poly.pdbx_strand_id
1 'polypeptide(L)'
;MSAVKIKPPLKELDAGEENAPLRKMVKELGIILGEVLIDQEGREIYDYVERLRSLTKELNNEPSPAVTDSIKEVINSLSVEQAYKVVRAFSIYFILV
;
A
#
# COMPACT_ATOMS: atom_id res chain seq x y z
N MET A 1 4.73 45.27 -25.49
CA MET A 1 4.08 43.96 -25.33
C MET A 1 5.00 43.09 -24.49
N SER A 2 4.71 42.90 -23.21
CA SER A 2 5.57 42.12 -22.31
C SER A 2 4.74 41.18 -21.47
N ALA A 3 5.12 39.92 -21.58
CA ALA A 3 4.96 38.77 -20.68
C ALA A 3 3.63 38.61 -19.93
N VAL A 4 2.90 37.59 -20.39
CA VAL A 4 2.00 36.74 -19.62
C VAL A 4 2.54 36.53 -18.20
N LYS A 5 1.77 36.91 -17.18
CA LYS A 5 2.04 36.60 -15.77
C LYS A 5 2.02 35.08 -15.59
N ILE A 6 3.19 34.47 -15.49
CA ILE A 6 3.37 33.05 -15.19
C ILE A 6 2.89 32.80 -13.74
N LYS A 7 1.95 31.88 -13.62
CA LYS A 7 1.42 31.32 -12.35
C LYS A 7 2.60 30.85 -11.49
N PRO A 8 2.64 31.18 -10.18
CA PRO A 8 3.75 30.80 -9.32
C PRO A 8 3.93 29.27 -9.29
N PRO A 9 5.17 28.78 -9.10
CA PRO A 9 5.45 27.35 -9.10
C PRO A 9 4.65 26.68 -7.98
N LEU A 10 4.03 25.55 -8.30
CA LEU A 10 3.39 24.62 -7.37
C LEU A 10 4.45 23.95 -6.49
N LYS A 11 5.16 24.73 -5.69
CA LYS A 11 6.14 24.23 -4.74
C LYS A 11 6.10 25.12 -3.53
N GLU A 12 5.27 24.71 -2.58
CA GLU A 12 5.21 25.03 -1.14
C GLU A 12 3.75 24.91 -0.70
N LEU A 13 3.24 23.68 -0.69
CA LEU A 13 2.33 23.29 0.37
C LEU A 13 3.22 22.55 1.36
N ASP A 14 3.43 23.18 2.51
CA ASP A 14 3.98 22.54 3.71
C ASP A 14 2.94 21.52 4.23
N ALA A 15 2.65 20.52 3.40
CA ALA A 15 1.65 19.47 3.57
C ALA A 15 2.03 18.46 4.67
N GLY A 16 3.10 18.75 5.41
CA GLY A 16 3.64 17.95 6.50
C GLY A 16 2.72 17.97 7.72
N GLU A 17 2.21 19.12 8.15
CA GLU A 17 1.39 19.21 9.37
C GLU A 17 -0.12 19.20 9.09
N GLU A 18 -0.59 19.91 8.07
CA GLU A 18 -2.03 20.00 7.76
C GLU A 18 -2.67 18.64 7.41
N ASN A 19 -1.90 17.73 6.80
CA ASN A 19 -2.36 16.37 6.48
C ASN A 19 -2.09 15.36 7.59
N ALA A 20 -1.50 15.76 8.72
CA ALA A 20 -1.22 14.84 9.82
C ALA A 20 -2.49 14.18 10.39
N PRO A 21 -3.63 14.89 10.59
CA PRO A 21 -4.87 14.26 11.01
C PRO A 21 -5.37 13.21 10.01
N LEU A 22 -5.33 13.51 8.72
CA LEU A 22 -5.78 12.58 7.66
C LEU A 22 -4.91 11.33 7.59
N ARG A 23 -3.58 11.48 7.62
CA ARG A 23 -2.66 10.33 7.64
C ARG A 23 -2.85 9.45 8.87
N LYS A 24 -3.16 10.06 10.02
CA LYS A 24 -3.51 9.32 11.24
C LYS A 24 -4.79 8.51 11.04
N MET A 25 -5.85 9.12 10.51
CA MET A 25 -7.12 8.41 10.22
C MET A 25 -6.92 7.27 9.22
N VAL A 26 -6.19 7.51 8.13
CA VAL A 26 -5.83 6.48 7.15
C VAL A 26 -5.09 5.32 7.81
N LYS A 27 -4.13 5.60 8.69
CA LYS A 27 -3.40 4.58 9.43
C LYS A 27 -4.33 3.78 10.36
N GLU A 28 -5.24 4.45 11.06
CA GLU A 28 -6.22 3.80 11.93
C GLU A 28 -7.16 2.88 11.14
N LEU A 29 -7.67 3.33 10.00
CA LEU A 29 -8.48 2.50 9.10
C LEU A 29 -7.72 1.28 8.58
N GLY A 30 -6.44 1.46 8.21
CA GLY A 30 -5.59 0.35 7.79
C GLY A 30 -5.35 -0.69 8.90
N ILE A 31 -5.22 -0.26 10.15
CA ILE A 31 -5.10 -1.16 11.31
C ILE A 31 -6.38 -1.98 11.49
N ILE A 32 -7.54 -1.30 11.53
CA ILE A 32 -8.85 -1.96 11.69
C ILE A 32 -9.09 -2.95 10.55
N LEU A 33 -8.78 -2.56 9.31
CA LEU A 33 -8.93 -3.46 8.16
C LEU A 33 -8.02 -4.68 8.27
N GLY A 34 -6.81 -4.53 8.81
CA GLY A 34 -5.91 -5.63 9.13
C GLY A 34 -6.50 -6.60 10.15
N GLU A 35 -7.08 -6.07 11.23
CA GLU A 35 -7.78 -6.88 12.25
C GLU A 35 -8.96 -7.63 11.65
N VAL A 36 -9.80 -6.95 10.87
CA VAL A 36 -10.95 -7.56 10.17
C VAL A 36 -10.51 -8.65 9.20
N LEU A 37 -9.38 -8.46 8.49
CA LEU A 37 -8.84 -9.47 7.59
C LEU A 37 -8.39 -10.73 8.35
N ILE A 38 -7.74 -10.55 9.50
CA ILE A 38 -7.33 -11.66 10.36
C ILE A 38 -8.57 -12.43 10.87
N ASP A 39 -9.61 -11.73 11.30
CA ASP A 39 -10.84 -12.34 11.83
C ASP A 39 -11.61 -13.12 10.75
N GLN A 40 -11.62 -12.64 9.51
CA GLN A 40 -12.41 -13.25 8.43
C GLN A 40 -11.67 -14.36 7.67
N GLU A 41 -10.39 -14.14 7.36
CA GLU A 41 -9.63 -15.02 6.45
C GLU A 41 -8.48 -15.75 7.18
N GLY A 42 -8.23 -15.41 8.44
CA GLY A 42 -7.18 -15.98 9.25
C GLY A 42 -5.85 -15.22 9.14
N ARG A 43 -4.99 -15.47 10.12
CA ARG A 43 -3.69 -14.80 10.23
C ARG A 43 -2.75 -15.07 9.05
N GLU A 44 -2.83 -16.27 8.48
CA GLU A 44 -1.97 -16.67 7.35
C GLU A 44 -2.17 -15.75 6.12
N ILE A 45 -3.42 -15.43 5.77
CA ILE A 45 -3.72 -14.54 4.65
C ILE A 45 -3.21 -13.12 4.91
N TYR A 46 -3.38 -12.63 6.14
CA TYR A 46 -2.84 -11.34 6.55
C TYR A 46 -1.32 -11.29 6.39
N ASP A 47 -0.60 -12.34 6.82
CA ASP A 47 0.86 -12.39 6.72
C ASP A 47 1.34 -12.40 5.25
N TYR A 48 0.63 -13.08 4.34
CA TYR A 48 0.91 -13.00 2.90
C TYR A 48 0.73 -11.59 2.34
N VAL A 49 -0.38 -10.93 2.69
CA VAL A 49 -0.66 -9.54 2.27
C VAL A 49 0.44 -8.60 2.77
N GLU A 50 0.80 -8.67 4.06
CA GLU A 50 1.82 -7.80 4.65
C GLU A 50 3.22 -8.06 4.11
N ARG A 51 3.55 -9.33 3.82
CA ARG A 51 4.82 -9.69 3.17
C ARG A 51 4.90 -9.10 1.77
N LEU A 52 3.87 -9.26 0.94
CA LEU A 52 3.82 -8.68 -0.40
C LEU A 52 3.84 -7.16 -0.37
N ARG A 53 3.11 -6.53 0.55
CA ARG A 53 3.11 -5.07 0.76
C ARG A 53 4.52 -4.56 1.08
N SER A 54 5.22 -5.25 1.98
CA SER A 54 6.57 -4.87 2.40
C SER A 54 7.59 -5.02 1.28
N LEU A 55 7.59 -6.15 0.57
CA LEU A 55 8.48 -6.39 -0.57
C LEU A 55 8.23 -5.40 -1.72
N THR A 56 6.96 -5.10 -2.02
CA THR A 56 6.63 -4.12 -3.08
C THR A 56 7.08 -2.71 -2.67
N LYS A 57 6.97 -2.35 -1.40
CA LYS A 57 7.50 -1.08 -0.89
C LYS A 57 9.02 -1.01 -1.01
N GLU A 58 9.71 -2.09 -0.68
CA GLU A 58 11.16 -2.21 -0.84
C GLU A 58 11.55 -2.04 -2.31
N LEU A 59 10.90 -2.75 -3.22
CA LEU A 59 11.15 -2.68 -4.66
C LEU A 59 10.96 -1.26 -5.22
N ASN A 60 9.94 -0.54 -4.75
CA ASN A 60 9.67 0.84 -5.17
C ASN A 60 10.74 1.83 -4.66
N ASN A 61 11.33 1.56 -3.49
CA ASN A 61 12.40 2.39 -2.94
C ASN A 61 13.74 2.09 -3.63
N GLU A 62 14.05 0.81 -3.82
CA GLU A 62 15.29 0.33 -4.43
C GLU A 62 14.99 -0.85 -5.37
N PRO A 63 14.88 -0.60 -6.69
CA PRO A 63 14.60 -1.65 -7.66
C PRO A 63 15.70 -2.72 -7.67
N SER A 64 15.33 -3.96 -7.33
CA SER A 64 16.25 -5.09 -7.22
C SER A 64 15.66 -6.37 -7.82
N PRO A 65 16.43 -7.11 -8.65
CA PRO A 65 16.02 -8.42 -9.13
C PRO A 65 15.73 -9.41 -7.98
N ALA A 66 16.51 -9.36 -6.90
CA ALA A 66 16.34 -10.26 -5.76
C ALA A 66 15.00 -10.03 -5.04
N VAL A 67 14.57 -8.77 -4.90
CA VAL A 67 13.26 -8.43 -4.33
C VAL A 67 12.14 -8.88 -5.26
N THR A 68 12.33 -8.70 -6.57
CA THR A 68 11.37 -9.16 -7.59
C THR A 68 11.20 -10.69 -7.53
N ASP A 69 12.28 -11.44 -7.39
CA ASP A 69 12.23 -12.90 -7.29
C ASP A 69 11.59 -13.35 -5.97
N SER A 70 11.86 -12.65 -4.86
CA SER A 70 11.18 -12.89 -3.57
C SER A 70 9.66 -12.70 -3.67
N ILE A 71 9.20 -11.68 -4.41
CA ILE A 71 7.76 -11.48 -4.67
C ILE A 71 7.19 -12.66 -5.46
N LYS A 72 7.87 -13.11 -6.52
CA LYS A 72 7.44 -14.27 -7.31
C LYS A 72 7.37 -15.54 -6.48
N GLU A 73 8.35 -15.79 -5.61
CA GLU A 73 8.34 -16.94 -4.70
C GLU A 73 7.11 -16.94 -3.80
N VAL A 74 6.76 -15.79 -3.21
CA VAL A 74 5.54 -15.67 -2.41
C VAL A 74 4.31 -15.97 -3.25
N ILE A 75 4.18 -15.39 -4.44
CA ILE A 75 3.04 -15.63 -5.33
C ILE A 75 2.92 -17.11 -5.70
N ASN A 76 4.04 -17.75 -6.04
CA ASN A 76 4.08 -19.16 -6.43
C ASN A 76 3.80 -20.12 -5.26
N SER A 77 3.97 -19.67 -4.02
CA SER A 77 3.66 -20.47 -2.83
C SER A 77 2.16 -20.49 -2.47
N LEU A 78 1.38 -19.56 -3.03
CA LEU A 78 -0.05 -19.45 -2.74
C LEU A 78 -0.85 -20.54 -3.48
N SER A 79 -1.78 -21.15 -2.79
CA SER A 79 -2.86 -21.88 -3.45
C SER A 79 -3.78 -20.91 -4.21
N VAL A 80 -4.57 -21.43 -5.15
CA VAL A 80 -5.55 -20.60 -5.90
C VAL A 80 -6.54 -19.90 -4.97
N GLU A 81 -6.98 -20.59 -3.91
CA GLU A 81 -7.87 -20.01 -2.90
C GLU A 81 -7.19 -18.88 -2.12
N GLN A 82 -5.94 -19.11 -1.66
CA GLN A 82 -5.18 -18.08 -0.95
C GLN A 82 -4.90 -16.87 -1.84
N ALA A 83 -4.53 -17.08 -3.11
CA ALA A 83 -4.34 -16.01 -4.08
C ALA A 83 -5.60 -15.17 -4.28
N TYR A 84 -6.77 -15.81 -4.39
CA TYR A 84 -8.05 -15.10 -4.48
C TYR A 84 -8.32 -14.22 -3.26
N LYS A 85 -8.09 -14.76 -2.05
CA LYS A 85 -8.25 -14.01 -0.78
C LYS A 85 -7.27 -12.84 -0.67
N VAL A 86 -6.01 -13.04 -1.04
CA VAL A 86 -4.98 -11.99 -1.05
C VAL A 86 -5.35 -10.86 -2.00
N VAL A 87 -5.76 -11.18 -3.23
CA VAL A 87 -6.21 -10.15 -4.21
C VAL A 87 -7.42 -9.39 -3.68
N ARG A 88 -8.41 -10.08 -3.13
CA ARG A 88 -9.60 -9.47 -2.53
C ARG A 88 -9.23 -8.52 -1.39
N ALA A 89 -8.31 -8.93 -0.52
CA ALA A 89 -7.81 -8.08 0.56
C ALA A 89 -7.19 -6.79 0.02
N PHE A 90 -6.28 -6.88 -0.96
CA PHE A 90 -5.69 -5.70 -1.59
C PHE A 90 -6.74 -4.77 -2.22
N SER A 91 -7.75 -5.31 -2.91
CA SER A 91 -8.84 -4.50 -3.46
C SER A 91 -9.58 -3.73 -2.38
N ILE A 92 -9.84 -4.33 -1.22
CA ILE A 92 -10.51 -3.66 -0.10
C ILE A 92 -9.62 -2.55 0.49
N TYR A 93 -8.32 -2.80 0.66
CA TYR A 93 -7.37 -1.76 1.10
C TYR A 93 -7.39 -0.56 0.15
N PHE A 94 -7.33 -0.77 -1.17
CA PHE A 94 -7.35 0.31 -2.17
C PHE A 94 -8.67 1.09 -2.26
N ILE A 95 -9.80 0.47 -1.88
CA ILE A 95 -11.10 1.16 -1.89
C ILE A 95 -11.25 2.06 -0.67
N LEU A 96 -10.70 1.65 0.48
CA LEU A 96 -10.92 2.30 1.77
C LEU A 96 -9.83 3.29 2.17
N VAL A 97 -8.64 3.18 1.59
CA VAL A 97 -7.43 3.93 1.98
C VAL A 97 -6.76 4.56 0.77
#